data_AF-A0A8T3U833-F1
#
_entry.id   AF-A0A8T3U833-F1
#
_cell.length_a   1.000
_cell.length_b   1.000
_cell.length_c   1.000
_cell.angle_alpha   90.00
_cell.angle_beta   90.00
_cell.angle_gamma   90.00
#
_symmetry.space_group_name_H-M   'P 1'
#
loop_
_entity.id
_entity.type
_entity.pdbx_description
1 polymer ?
#
loop_
_entity_poly.entity_id
_entity_poly.type
_entity_poly.pdbx_seq_one_letter_code
_entity_poly.pdbx_strand_id
1 'polypeptide(L)' 'MNDKIDFVMIWVDGNDPEWREEKDKYSNNVDNNTDNREARFRDWDNLQYWFRGVEKFAPWVNKIHFVT' A
#
# COMPACT_ATOMS: atom_id res chain seq x y z
N MET A 1 4.08 -27.73 5.42
CA MET A 1 4.31 -26.66 4.42
C MET A 1 5.68 -26.10 4.70
N ASN A 2 6.64 -26.32 3.80
CA ASN A 2 8.04 -25.94 4.00
C ASN A 2 8.41 -24.63 3.27
N ASP A 3 7.45 -24.02 2.59
CA ASP A 3 7.68 -22.84 1.78
C ASP A 3 7.30 -21.62 2.61
N LYS A 4 8.32 -20.84 2.97
CA LYS A 4 8.10 -19.54 3.58
C LYS A 4 7.46 -18.61 2.54
N ILE A 5 6.57 -17.73 3.00
CA ILE A 5 5.84 -16.80 2.15
C ILE A 5 6.39 -15.40 2.36
N ASP A 6 6.55 -14.66 1.27
CA ASP A 6 6.90 -13.25 1.29
C ASP A 6 5.64 -12.39 1.12
N PHE A 7 5.61 -11.25 1.81
CA PHE A 7 4.58 -10.23 1.64
C PHE A 7 5.10 -9.11 0.77
N VAL A 8 4.28 -8.66 -0.18
CA VAL A 8 4.53 -7.44 -0.97
C VAL A 8 3.42 -6.45 -0.60
N MET A 9 3.82 -5.32 -0.03
CA MET A 9 2.93 -4.24 0.35
C MET A 9 3.28 -3.00 -0.46
N ILE A 10 2.31 -2.55 -1.25
CA ILE A 10 2.35 -1.24 -1.89
C ILE A 10 1.70 -0.22 -0.95
N TRP A 11 2.34 0.92 -0.76
CA TRP A 11 1.83 2.02 0.03
C TRP A 11 2.31 3.34 -0.55
N VAL A 12 1.51 4.38 -0.42
CA VAL A 12 1.83 5.74 -0.89
C VAL A 12 1.36 6.73 0.15
N ASP A 13 2.05 7.86 0.30
CA ASP A 13 1.55 8.98 1.09
C ASP A 13 0.62 9.82 0.20
N GLY A 14 -0.69 9.79 0.49
CA GLY A 14 -1.67 10.61 -0.24
C GLY A 14 -1.45 12.12 -0.09
N ASN A 15 -0.64 12.57 0.87
CA ASN A 15 -0.28 13.99 1.04
C ASN A 15 0.99 14.38 0.28
N ASP A 16 1.73 13.42 -0.29
CA ASP A 16 2.96 13.69 -1.04
C ASP A 16 2.61 14.44 -2.36
N PRO A 17 3.11 15.68 -2.54
CA PRO A 17 2.86 16.44 -3.76
C PRO A 17 3.47 15.79 -5.01
N GLU A 18 4.65 15.15 -4.92
CA GLU A 18 5.30 14.52 -6.08
C GLU A 18 4.51 13.31 -6.55
N TRP A 19 4.07 12.47 -5.61
CA TRP A 19 3.22 11.33 -5.91
C TRP A 19 1.87 11.75 -6.52
N ARG A 20 1.23 12.80 -5.98
CA ARG A 20 -0.04 13.32 -6.54
C ARG A 20 0.13 13.84 -7.95
N GLU A 21 1.21 14.58 -8.22
CA GLU A 21 1.50 15.07 -9.57
C GLU A 21 1.70 13.90 -10.55
N GLU A 22 2.42 12.86 -10.14
CA GLU A 22 2.60 11.65 -10.97
C GLU A 22 1.27 10.91 -11.19
N LYS A 23 0.45 10.74 -10.14
CA LYS A 23 -0.89 10.14 -10.24
C LYS A 23 -1.77 10.90 -11.23
N ASP A 24 -1.76 12.23 -11.16
CA ASP A 24 -2.62 13.09 -11.96
C ASP A 24 -2.26 13.05 -13.46
N LYS A 25 -1.02 12.69 -13.81
CA LYS A 25 -0.63 12.43 -15.22
C LYS A 25 -1.41 11.27 -15.83
N TYR A 26 -1.73 10.25 -15.03
CA TYR A 26 -2.43 9.05 -15.50
C TYR A 26 -3.93 9.05 -15.19
N SER A 27 -4.42 9.97 -14.35
CA SER A 27 -5.83 10.00 -13.92
C SER A 27 -6.82 10.45 -15.01
N ASN A 28 -6.36 11.09 -16.08
CA ASN A 28 -7.22 11.65 -17.13
C ASN A 28 -7.79 10.62 -18.12
N ASN A 29 -7.29 9.38 -18.11
CA ASN A 29 -7.73 8.28 -19.00
C ASN A 29 -8.47 7.17 -18.26
N VAL A 30 -8.98 7.48 -17.07
CA VAL A 30 -9.54 6.49 -16.17
C VAL A 30 -11.02 6.29 -16.50
N ASP A 31 -11.39 5.06 -16.86
CA ASP A 31 -12.78 4.67 -17.12
C ASP A 31 -13.66 5.04 -15.91
N ASN A 32 -14.91 5.46 -16.17
CA ASN A 32 -15.86 5.94 -15.14
C ASN A 32 -16.15 4.91 -14.04
N ASN A 33 -15.74 3.65 -14.23
CA ASN A 33 -15.84 2.56 -13.27
C ASN A 33 -14.69 2.48 -12.24
N THR A 34 -13.65 3.31 -12.37
CA THR A 34 -12.48 3.23 -11.49
C THR A 34 -12.57 4.24 -10.36
N ASP A 35 -12.38 3.77 -9.13
CA ASP A 35 -12.42 4.62 -7.94
C ASP A 35 -11.07 5.29 -7.68
N ASN A 36 -10.95 6.56 -8.06
CA ASN A 36 -9.75 7.39 -7.87
C ASN A 36 -9.95 8.47 -6.77
N ARG A 37 -10.85 8.24 -5.81
CA ARG A 37 -11.11 9.22 -4.74
C ARG A 37 -9.95 9.27 -3.74
N GLU A 38 -9.72 10.43 -3.15
CA GLU A 38 -8.76 10.67 -2.05
C GLU A 38 -8.87 9.63 -0.92
N ALA A 39 -10.06 9.11 -0.65
CA ALA A 39 -10.28 8.08 0.37
C ALA A 39 -9.49 6.78 0.13
N ARG A 40 -9.01 6.52 -1.10
CA ARG A 40 -8.20 5.35 -1.45
C ARG A 40 -6.72 5.49 -1.13
N PHE A 41 -6.25 6.73 -1.00
CA PHE A 41 -4.84 7.06 -0.80
C PHE A 41 -4.58 7.74 0.55
N ARG A 42 -5.65 8.01 1.31
CA ARG A 42 -5.57 8.56 2.66
C ARG A 42 -4.89 7.59 3.60
N ASP A 43 -3.80 8.03 4.21
CA ASP A 43 -3.20 7.35 5.35
C ASP A 43 -4.02 7.61 6.63
N TRP A 44 -4.20 6.56 7.41
CA TRP A 44 -4.88 6.56 8.70
C TRP A 44 -3.92 6.39 9.87
N ASP A 45 -2.61 6.47 9.61
CA ASP A 45 -1.54 6.24 10.59
C ASP A 45 -1.75 4.90 11.30
N ASN A 46 -1.97 3.84 10.51
CA ASN A 46 -2.27 2.50 11.00
C ASN A 46 -1.28 1.43 10.53
N LEU A 47 -0.29 1.82 9.72
CA LEU A 47 0.68 0.94 9.11
C LEU A 47 1.51 0.19 10.17
N GLN A 48 1.83 0.84 11.28
CA GLN A 48 2.49 0.23 12.44
C GLN A 48 1.70 -0.94 13.03
N TYR A 49 0.36 -0.88 13.01
CA TYR A 49 -0.47 -1.98 13.51
C TYR A 49 -0.48 -3.16 12.56
N TRP A 50 -0.42 -2.91 11.25
CA TRP A 50 -0.26 -3.97 10.27
C TRP A 50 1.07 -4.72 10.50
N PHE A 51 2.19 -4.00 10.62
CA PHE A 51 3.50 -4.64 10.87
C PHE A 51 3.53 -5.41 12.20
N ARG A 52 2.98 -4.85 13.29
CA ARG A 52 2.86 -5.57 14.58
C ARG A 52 1.95 -6.80 14.48
N GLY A 53 0.90 -6.73 13.67
CA GLY A 53 0.03 -7.87 13.38
C GLY A 53 0.80 -8.99 12.68
N VAL A 54 1.58 -8.66 11.65
CA VAL A 54 2.42 -9.62 10.93
C VAL A 54 3.46 -10.25 11.86
N GLU A 55 4.18 -9.44 12.64
CA GLU A 55 5.17 -9.92 13.62
C GLU A 55 4.55 -10.92 14.61
N LYS A 56 3.36 -10.62 15.13
CA LYS A 56 2.71 -11.44 16.16
C LYS A 56 2.03 -12.70 15.61
N PHE A 57 1.42 -12.63 14.43
CA PHE A 57 0.49 -13.66 13.94
C PHE A 57 0.98 -14.41 12.69
N ALA A 58 2.02 -13.93 12.02
CA ALA A 58 2.60 -14.58 10.84
C ALA A 58 4.11 -14.86 11.03
N PRO A 59 4.53 -15.63 12.06
CA PRO A 59 5.95 -15.95 12.30
C PRO A 59 6.59 -16.79 11.18
N TRP A 60 5.78 -17.30 10.26
CA TRP A 60 6.21 -18.03 9.06
C TRP A 60 6.61 -17.11 7.90
N VAL A 61 6.34 -15.81 7.98
CA VAL A 61 6.72 -14.85 6.94
C VAL A 61 8.25 -14.81 6.82
N ASN A 62 8.76 -14.72 5.60
CA ASN A 62 10.19 -14.61 5.35
C ASN A 62 10.63 -13.16 5.20
N LYS A 63 10.09 -12.47 4.19
CA LYS A 63 10.36 -11.05 3.95
C LYS A 63 9.07 -10.28 3.72
N ILE A 64 9.13 -9.00 4.10
CA ILE A 64 8.13 -8.01 3.73
C ILE A 64 8.81 -7.02 2.79
N HIS A 65 8.37 -6.98 1.55
CA HIS A 65 8.75 -5.99 0.55
C HIS A 65 7.79 -4.82 0.67
N PHE A 66 8.28 -3.71 1.23
CA PHE A 66 7.53 -2.46 1.32
C PHE A 66 7.91 -1.58 0.13
N VAL A 67 6.94 -1.28 -0.74
CA VAL A 67 7.12 -0.53 -1.98
C VAL A 67 6.35 0.78 -1.86
N THR A 68 7.06 1.88 -2.10
CA THR A 68 6.57 3.26 -2.07
C THR A 68 6.97 4.00 -3.34
#